data_AF-A0A813WC97-F1
#
_entry.id   AF-A0A813WC97-F1
#
_cell.length_a   1.000
_cell.length_b   1.000
_cell.length_c   1.000
_cell.angle_alpha   90.00
_cell.angle_beta   90.00
_cell.angle_gamma   90.00
#
_symmetry.space_group_name_H-M   'P 1'
#
loop_
_entity.id
_entity.type
_entity.pdbx_description
1 polymer ?
#
loop_
_entity_poly.entity_id
_entity_poly.type
_entity_poly.pdbx_seq_one_letter_code
_entity_poly.pdbx_strand_id
1 'polypeptide(L)'
;MENNAVDIISGLNGTGVNSPTYVTPGITGSGYALKLIRNSSQYITIPTYKSLVNTSFTVEMWIYPTTMNGVDYGLFAQSDMRSLNHWLQMIIRHNRLYMDFWGPHVTGGTLLTTNTWYHAAFVYDYSAKTQTVYLNGYQDGLSTSVGPYLGMAGPISIGMYYDDSSFSCFDG
;
A
#
# COMPACT_ATOMS: atom_id res chain seq x y z
N MET A 1 -2.50 -11.30 -12.26
CA MET A 1 -1.48 -10.33 -12.70
C MET A 1 -0.57 -11.00 -13.73
N GLU A 2 0.14 -10.21 -14.54
CA GLU A 2 1.24 -10.71 -15.37
C GLU A 2 2.50 -10.97 -14.52
N ASN A 3 3.53 -11.57 -15.11
CA ASN A 3 4.82 -11.85 -14.46
C ASN A 3 5.80 -10.66 -14.51
N ASN A 4 5.27 -9.44 -14.49
CA ASN A 4 6.03 -8.20 -14.62
C ASN A 4 5.29 -7.05 -13.91
N ALA A 5 5.96 -5.89 -13.79
CA ALA A 5 5.38 -4.65 -13.23
C ALA A 5 5.05 -3.62 -14.32
N VAL A 6 4.74 -4.07 -15.54
CA VAL A 6 4.37 -3.19 -16.66
C VAL A 6 2.90 -2.83 -16.53
N ASP A 7 2.60 -1.53 -16.58
CA ASP A 7 1.24 -1.03 -16.64
C ASP A 7 0.85 -0.78 -18.10
N ILE A 8 0.08 -1.71 -18.66
CA ILE A 8 -0.39 -1.64 -20.05
C ILE A 8 -1.48 -0.60 -20.29
N ILE A 9 -2.06 -0.01 -19.22
CA ILE A 9 -3.17 0.93 -19.33
C ILE A 9 -2.66 2.36 -19.33
N SER A 10 -1.93 2.78 -18.29
CA SER A 10 -1.49 4.18 -18.16
C SER A 10 0.00 4.39 -18.47
N GLY A 11 0.78 3.31 -18.63
CA GLY A 11 2.21 3.37 -18.88
C GLY A 11 3.04 3.72 -17.64
N LEU A 12 2.43 3.72 -16.45
CA LEU A 12 3.12 3.91 -15.17
C LEU A 12 3.85 2.63 -14.76
N ASN A 13 4.88 2.27 -15.53
CA ASN A 13 5.64 1.05 -15.34
C ASN A 13 6.43 1.09 -14.02
N GLY A 14 6.33 -0.01 -13.27
CA GLY A 14 7.14 -0.26 -12.09
C GLY A 14 8.43 -1.02 -12.43
N THR A 15 9.42 -0.87 -11.56
CA THR A 15 10.66 -1.65 -11.57
C THR A 15 10.85 -2.34 -10.23
N GLY A 16 11.32 -3.59 -10.26
CA GLY A 16 11.62 -4.34 -9.05
C GLY A 16 12.92 -3.88 -8.41
N VAL A 17 12.90 -3.64 -7.10
CA VAL A 17 14.07 -3.34 -6.29
C VAL A 17 14.43 -4.58 -5.46
N ASN A 18 15.71 -4.95 -5.46
CA ASN A 18 16.23 -6.16 -4.81
C ASN A 18 15.61 -7.48 -5.31
N SER A 19 15.25 -7.52 -6.59
CA SER A 19 14.79 -8.72 -7.32
C SER A 19 13.55 -9.41 -6.72
N PRO A 20 12.41 -8.71 -6.62
CA PRO A 20 11.16 -9.34 -6.24
C PRO A 20 10.75 -10.39 -7.28
N THR A 21 9.95 -11.36 -6.86
CA THR A 21 9.57 -12.50 -7.71
C THR A 21 8.07 -12.53 -7.95
N TYR A 22 7.64 -13.25 -8.99
CA TYR A 22 6.24 -13.46 -9.31
C TYR A 22 5.94 -14.95 -9.20
N VAL A 23 4.93 -15.31 -8.40
CA VAL A 23 4.56 -16.70 -8.10
C VAL A 23 3.16 -17.04 -8.62
N THR A 24 2.92 -18.33 -8.85
CA THR A 24 1.65 -18.88 -9.33
C THR A 24 1.20 -20.03 -8.43
N PRO A 25 -0.12 -20.25 -8.22
CA PRO A 25 -1.22 -19.41 -8.71
C PRO A 25 -1.38 -18.13 -7.90
N GLY A 26 -1.88 -17.08 -8.55
CA GLY A 26 -2.44 -15.92 -7.86
C GLY A 26 -3.75 -16.24 -7.13
N ILE A 27 -4.38 -15.22 -6.56
CA ILE A 27 -5.62 -15.33 -5.75
C ILE A 27 -6.75 -16.11 -6.43
N THR A 28 -6.90 -16.03 -7.75
CA THR A 28 -8.00 -16.67 -8.50
C THR A 28 -7.72 -18.12 -8.88
N GLY A 29 -6.60 -18.70 -8.42
CA GLY A 29 -6.15 -20.01 -8.90
C GLY A 29 -5.50 -19.97 -10.29
N SER A 30 -5.25 -18.77 -10.83
CA SER A 30 -4.63 -18.54 -12.14
C SER A 30 -3.85 -17.21 -12.14
N GLY A 31 -2.90 -17.07 -13.08
CA GLY A 31 -2.05 -15.88 -13.17
C GLY A 31 -1.01 -15.78 -12.05
N TYR A 32 -0.37 -14.62 -11.94
CA TYR A 32 0.70 -14.36 -10.98
C TYR A 32 0.28 -13.48 -9.80
N ALA A 33 0.99 -13.64 -8.69
CA ALA A 33 1.06 -12.73 -7.55
C ALA A 33 2.50 -12.25 -7.36
N LEU A 34 2.68 -10.98 -6.99
CA LEU A 34 3.97 -10.44 -6.58
C LEU A 34 4.34 -11.00 -5.20
N LYS A 35 5.53 -11.58 -5.08
CA LYS A 35 6.10 -12.07 -3.83
C LYS A 35 7.28 -11.20 -3.41
N LEU A 36 7.22 -10.69 -2.19
CA LEU A 36 8.20 -9.81 -1.58
C LEU A 36 8.77 -10.45 -0.30
N ILE A 37 10.09 -10.41 -0.17
CA ILE A 37 10.81 -10.87 1.01
C ILE A 37 11.28 -9.65 1.80
N ARG A 38 10.69 -9.46 2.97
CA ARG A 38 10.98 -8.29 3.83
C ARG A 38 12.47 -8.16 4.17
N ASN A 39 13.10 -9.26 4.57
CA ASN A 39 14.51 -9.27 4.99
C ASN A 39 15.50 -9.02 3.84
N SER A 40 15.01 -9.01 2.59
CA SER A 40 15.79 -8.65 1.40
C SER A 40 15.43 -7.27 0.87
N SER A 41 14.65 -6.47 1.62
CA SER A 41 14.18 -5.14 1.23
C SER A 41 13.56 -5.11 -0.18
N GLN A 42 12.68 -6.08 -0.48
CA GLN A 42 12.08 -6.22 -1.81
C GLN A 42 10.81 -5.38 -1.93
N TYR A 43 10.69 -4.64 -3.04
CA TYR A 43 9.51 -3.85 -3.38
C TYR A 43 9.49 -3.52 -4.88
N ILE A 44 8.38 -2.96 -5.35
CA ILE A 44 8.28 -2.34 -6.68
C ILE A 44 8.32 -0.82 -6.50
N THR A 45 9.10 -0.12 -7.33
CA THR A 45 9.08 1.35 -7.42
C THR A 45 8.53 1.78 -8.77
N ILE A 46 7.68 2.80 -8.76
CA ILE A 46 7.19 3.48 -9.97
C ILE A 46 7.77 4.90 -9.90
N PRO A 47 8.84 5.19 -10.67
CA PRO A 47 9.56 6.46 -10.56
C PRO A 47 8.78 7.63 -11.16
N THR A 48 7.83 7.35 -12.07
CA THR A 48 6.99 8.37 -12.67
C THR A 48 6.00 8.92 -11.65
N TYR A 49 6.14 10.20 -11.33
CA TYR A 49 5.24 10.87 -10.41
C TYR A 49 3.80 10.89 -10.95
N LYS A 50 2.86 10.51 -10.09
CA LYS A 50 1.41 10.60 -10.33
C LYS A 50 0.80 11.51 -9.29
N SER A 51 0.26 12.66 -9.73
CA SER A 51 -0.40 13.58 -8.81
C SER A 51 -1.64 12.97 -8.18
N LEU A 52 -1.66 12.94 -6.84
CA LEU A 52 -2.81 12.60 -6.00
C LEU A 52 -3.22 13.80 -5.10
N VAL A 53 -2.63 14.97 -5.34
CA VAL A 53 -2.88 16.18 -4.55
C VAL A 53 -4.30 16.70 -4.76
N ASN A 54 -5.00 17.03 -3.67
CA ASN A 54 -6.36 17.59 -3.69
C ASN A 54 -7.35 16.79 -4.56
N THR A 55 -7.20 15.47 -4.64
CA THR A 55 -8.10 14.60 -5.40
C THR A 55 -8.53 13.41 -4.57
N SER A 56 -9.74 12.94 -4.82
CA SER A 56 -10.18 11.64 -4.31
C SER A 56 -9.43 10.53 -5.04
N PHE A 57 -9.12 9.45 -4.33
CA PHE A 57 -8.48 8.27 -4.91
C PHE A 57 -8.86 7.00 -4.13
N THR A 58 -8.64 5.87 -4.78
CA THR A 58 -8.74 4.55 -4.16
C THR A 58 -7.51 3.74 -4.56
N VAL A 59 -6.93 3.05 -3.58
CA VAL A 59 -5.90 2.03 -3.82
C VAL A 59 -6.42 0.74 -3.22
N GLU A 60 -6.49 -0.31 -4.03
CA GLU A 60 -6.95 -1.63 -3.61
C GLU A 60 -5.96 -2.72 -4.04
N MET A 61 -5.90 -3.78 -3.25
CA MET A 61 -5.01 -4.91 -3.50
C MET A 61 -5.47 -6.15 -2.74
N TRP A 62 -5.15 -7.32 -3.30
CA TRP A 62 -5.14 -8.56 -2.55
C TRP A 62 -3.78 -8.74 -1.88
N ILE A 63 -3.79 -9.05 -0.57
CA ILE A 63 -2.57 -9.28 0.21
C ILE A 63 -2.59 -10.66 0.86
N TYR A 64 -1.41 -11.26 0.98
CA TYR A 64 -1.19 -12.53 1.67
C TYR A 64 0.01 -12.38 2.62
N PRO A 65 -0.17 -11.81 3.82
CA PRO A 65 0.95 -11.62 4.73
C PRO A 65 1.47 -12.97 5.23
N THR A 66 2.78 -13.23 5.10
CA THR A 66 3.40 -14.48 5.59
C THR A 66 4.05 -14.31 6.95
N THR A 67 4.42 -13.08 7.31
CA THR A 67 4.87 -12.72 8.67
C THR A 67 4.14 -11.47 9.16
N MET A 68 3.73 -11.50 10.43
CA MET A 68 3.22 -10.35 11.17
C MET A 68 3.58 -10.51 12.64
N ASN A 69 4.45 -9.64 13.15
CA ASN A 69 4.91 -9.67 14.54
C ASN A 69 4.56 -8.37 15.30
N GLY A 70 3.47 -7.71 14.90
CA GLY A 70 2.98 -6.49 15.53
C GLY A 70 3.70 -5.20 15.13
N VAL A 71 4.73 -5.26 14.29
CA VAL A 71 5.37 -4.06 13.70
C VAL A 71 4.67 -3.60 12.42
N ASP A 72 5.21 -2.56 11.80
CA ASP A 72 4.73 -2.03 10.53
C ASP A 72 5.24 -2.84 9.31
N TYR A 73 4.36 -3.02 8.32
CA TYR A 73 4.65 -3.66 7.04
C TYR A 73 4.08 -2.81 5.90
N GLY A 74 4.93 -2.36 4.98
CA GLY A 74 4.52 -1.47 3.90
C GLY A 74 3.66 -2.17 2.84
N LEU A 75 2.57 -1.55 2.39
CA LEU A 75 1.76 -2.06 1.27
C LEU A 75 1.87 -1.14 0.06
N PHE A 76 1.66 0.16 0.29
CA PHE A 76 1.76 1.19 -0.72
C PHE A 76 2.23 2.49 -0.09
N ALA A 77 3.06 3.25 -0.78
CA ALA A 77 3.36 4.62 -0.40
C ALA A 77 3.61 5.53 -1.59
N GLN A 78 3.35 6.82 -1.39
CA GLN A 78 3.90 7.89 -2.20
C GLN A 78 4.49 8.92 -1.25
N SER A 79 5.80 9.12 -1.37
CA SER A 79 6.60 9.82 -0.36
C SER A 79 7.28 11.04 -0.95
N ASP A 80 6.77 12.24 -0.63
CA ASP A 80 7.37 13.51 -1.03
C ASP A 80 8.38 13.98 0.02
N MET A 81 7.90 14.38 1.19
CA MET A 81 8.75 14.81 2.31
C MET A 81 8.12 14.46 3.67
N ARG A 82 8.96 14.39 4.71
CA ARG A 82 8.56 14.07 6.09
C ARG A 82 7.86 15.26 6.77
N SER A 83 6.70 15.63 6.24
CA SER A 83 5.88 16.77 6.69
C SER A 83 4.40 16.41 6.67
N LEU A 84 3.61 17.08 7.51
CA LEU A 84 2.17 16.90 7.63
C LEU A 84 1.49 16.98 6.25
N ASN A 85 0.76 15.94 5.88
CA ASN A 85 0.04 15.77 4.61
C ASN A 85 0.92 15.47 3.37
N HIS A 86 2.24 15.31 3.50
CA HIS A 86 3.16 15.07 2.38
C HIS A 86 3.68 13.63 2.27
N TRP A 87 3.18 12.71 3.10
CA TRP A 87 3.60 11.31 3.06
C TRP A 87 2.39 10.38 3.05
N LEU A 88 2.02 9.86 1.88
CA LEU A 88 0.97 8.87 1.78
C LEU A 88 1.55 7.50 2.10
N GLN A 89 1.03 6.83 3.11
CA GLN A 89 1.36 5.43 3.40
C GLN A 89 0.09 4.61 3.67
N MET A 90 0.11 3.39 3.18
CA MET A 90 -0.85 2.33 3.45
C MET A 90 -0.04 1.11 3.90
N ILE A 91 -0.30 0.65 5.11
CA ILE A 91 0.52 -0.34 5.79
C ILE A 91 -0.36 -1.31 6.57
N ILE A 92 0.25 -2.39 7.05
CA ILE A 92 -0.26 -3.14 8.20
C ILE A 92 0.49 -2.64 9.43
N ARG A 93 -0.22 -2.10 10.42
CA ARG A 93 0.34 -1.63 11.70
C ARG A 93 -0.37 -2.33 12.85
N HIS A 94 0.39 -2.93 13.77
CA HIS A 94 -0.17 -3.75 14.86
C HIS A 94 -1.21 -4.77 14.36
N ASN A 95 -0.90 -5.43 13.24
CA ASN A 95 -1.74 -6.41 12.55
C ASN A 95 -3.10 -5.86 12.06
N ARG A 96 -3.23 -4.55 11.82
CA ARG A 96 -4.44 -3.93 11.26
C ARG A 96 -4.08 -3.11 10.03
N LEU A 97 -5.00 -3.02 9.07
CA LEU A 97 -4.84 -2.10 7.96
C LEU A 97 -4.81 -0.65 8.48
N TYR A 98 -3.93 0.16 7.91
CA TYR A 98 -3.70 1.54 8.33
C TYR A 98 -3.35 2.40 7.12
N MET A 99 -3.90 3.61 7.07
CA MET A 99 -3.53 4.63 6.09
C MET A 99 -3.31 5.96 6.78
N ASP A 100 -2.29 6.71 6.38
CA ASP A 100 -2.11 8.11 6.80
C ASP A 100 -1.43 8.97 5.73
N PHE A 101 -1.48 10.29 5.95
CA PHE A 101 -0.75 11.30 5.17
C PHE A 101 0.39 11.98 5.98
N TRP A 102 1.09 11.29 6.88
CA TRP A 102 1.95 11.91 7.92
C TRP A 102 1.17 12.76 8.93
N GLY A 103 0.10 12.19 9.51
CA GLY A 103 -0.70 12.88 10.52
C GLY A 103 -2.13 12.33 10.56
N PRO A 104 -3.08 12.89 9.80
CA PRO A 104 -4.41 12.32 9.68
C PRO A 104 -4.32 10.87 9.23
N HIS A 105 -4.99 9.99 9.97
CA HIS A 105 -4.93 8.56 9.74
C HIS A 105 -6.29 7.91 9.94
N VAL A 106 -6.38 6.69 9.44
CA VAL A 106 -7.45 5.73 9.70
C VAL A 106 -6.83 4.38 10.00
N THR A 107 -7.35 3.70 11.02
CA THR A 107 -6.98 2.31 11.34
C THR A 107 -8.22 1.45 11.19
N GLY A 108 -8.08 0.30 10.53
CA GLY A 108 -9.12 -0.72 10.50
C GLY A 108 -9.37 -1.32 11.90
N GLY A 109 -10.52 -1.95 12.12
CA GLY A 109 -10.85 -2.63 13.38
C GLY A 109 -10.30 -4.06 13.45
N THR A 110 -10.20 -4.73 12.29
CA THR A 110 -9.94 -6.17 12.21
C THR A 110 -8.46 -6.52 12.35
N LEU A 111 -8.17 -7.48 13.23
CA LEU A 111 -6.84 -8.10 13.33
C LEU A 111 -6.64 -9.11 12.20
N LEU A 112 -5.60 -8.90 11.40
CA LEU A 112 -5.18 -9.81 10.35
C LEU A 112 -4.34 -10.95 10.93
N THR A 113 -4.45 -12.13 10.31
CA THR A 113 -3.61 -13.30 10.57
C THR A 113 -2.76 -13.63 9.35
N THR A 114 -1.62 -14.27 9.57
CA THR A 114 -0.74 -14.67 8.46
C THR A 114 -1.36 -15.80 7.64
N ASN A 115 -0.81 -16.03 6.46
CA ASN A 115 -1.19 -17.12 5.56
C ASN A 115 -2.67 -17.12 5.17
N THR A 116 -3.24 -15.91 5.07
CA THR A 116 -4.64 -15.69 4.74
C THR A 116 -4.72 -14.59 3.68
N TRP A 117 -5.52 -14.83 2.64
CA TRP A 117 -5.80 -13.81 1.64
C TRP A 117 -6.80 -12.79 2.16
N TYR A 118 -6.48 -11.51 1.97
CA TYR A 118 -7.38 -10.40 2.25
C TYR A 118 -7.47 -9.48 1.04
N HIS A 119 -8.67 -8.97 0.78
CA HIS A 119 -8.85 -7.83 -0.10
C HIS A 119 -8.84 -6.55 0.73
N ALA A 120 -7.84 -5.70 0.53
CA ALA A 120 -7.71 -4.41 1.20
C ALA A 120 -8.03 -3.30 0.21
N ALA A 121 -8.87 -2.35 0.60
CA ALA A 121 -9.08 -1.11 -0.15
C ALA A 121 -9.00 0.11 0.76
N PHE A 122 -8.28 1.13 0.30
CA PHE A 122 -8.04 2.38 0.98
C PHE A 122 -8.64 3.50 0.13
N VAL A 123 -9.62 4.19 0.67
CA VAL A 123 -10.38 5.23 -0.04
C VAL A 123 -10.14 6.56 0.64
N TYR A 124 -9.70 7.55 -0.14
CA TYR A 124 -9.71 8.95 0.26
C TYR A 124 -10.75 9.71 -0.57
N ASP A 125 -11.75 10.28 0.10
CA ASP A 125 -12.70 11.20 -0.52
C ASP A 125 -12.32 12.64 -0.11
N TYR A 126 -11.75 13.38 -1.06
CA TYR A 126 -11.32 14.76 -0.85
C TYR A 126 -12.48 15.71 -0.60
N SER A 127 -13.62 15.51 -1.27
CA SER A 127 -14.79 16.38 -1.13
C SER A 127 -15.50 16.14 0.21
N ALA A 128 -15.64 14.88 0.62
CA ALA A 128 -16.22 14.52 1.92
C ALA A 128 -15.22 14.65 3.09
N LYS A 129 -13.92 14.83 2.81
CA LYS A 129 -12.83 14.85 3.80
C LYS A 129 -12.80 13.58 4.64
N THR A 130 -12.89 12.43 4.00
CA THR A 130 -12.90 11.13 4.68
C THR A 130 -11.79 10.21 4.18
N GLN A 131 -11.25 9.42 5.11
CA GLN A 131 -10.41 8.28 4.83
C GLN A 131 -11.13 7.02 5.30
N THR A 132 -11.28 6.04 4.43
CA THR A 132 -11.98 4.78 4.73
C THR A 132 -11.10 3.60 4.38
N VAL A 133 -11.05 2.62 5.27
CA VAL A 133 -10.42 1.32 5.01
C VAL A 133 -11.51 0.29 4.88
N TYR A 134 -11.43 -0.54 3.84
CA TYR A 134 -12.27 -1.69 3.62
C TYR A 134 -11.43 -2.97 3.66
N LEU A 135 -11.96 -3.99 4.34
CA LEU A 135 -11.39 -5.33 4.38
C LEU A 135 -12.43 -6.34 3.87
N ASN A 136 -12.06 -7.12 2.87
CA ASN A 136 -12.94 -8.11 2.23
C ASN A 136 -14.30 -7.54 1.77
N GLY A 137 -14.29 -6.28 1.31
CA GLY A 137 -15.47 -5.57 0.81
C GLY A 137 -16.33 -4.89 1.89
N TYR A 138 -15.99 -5.02 3.17
CA TYR A 138 -16.71 -4.37 4.27
C TYR A 138 -15.89 -3.20 4.83
N GLN A 139 -16.57 -2.11 5.20
CA GLN A 139 -15.92 -0.99 5.87
C GLN A 139 -15.35 -1.47 7.22
N ASP A 140 -14.03 -1.34 7.39
CA ASP A 140 -13.30 -1.77 8.58
C ASP A 140 -12.82 -0.57 9.42
N GLY A 141 -12.67 0.61 8.82
CA GLY A 141 -12.31 1.85 9.52
C GLY A 141 -12.74 3.09 8.77
N LEU A 142 -13.05 4.17 9.50
CA LEU A 142 -13.44 5.47 8.96
C LEU A 142 -12.83 6.59 9.80
N SER A 143 -12.25 7.57 9.13
CA SER A 143 -11.79 8.83 9.70
C SER A 143 -12.40 9.99 8.91
N THR A 144 -12.86 11.02 9.63
CA THR A 144 -13.53 12.20 9.07
C THR A 144 -12.73 13.46 9.36
N SER A 145 -13.02 14.55 8.64
CA SER A 145 -12.30 15.83 8.78
C SER A 145 -10.80 15.71 8.42
N VAL A 146 -10.49 14.81 7.49
CA VAL A 146 -9.12 14.58 7.00
C VAL A 146 -8.76 15.66 5.98
N GLY A 147 -7.66 16.37 6.22
CA GLY A 147 -7.10 17.34 5.26
C GLY A 147 -6.66 16.69 3.95
N PRO A 148 -6.40 17.50 2.90
CA PRO A 148 -5.87 16.99 1.63
C PRO A 148 -4.54 16.29 1.80
N TYR A 149 -4.29 15.30 0.96
CA TYR A 149 -2.92 14.91 0.62
C TYR A 149 -2.28 16.01 -0.23
N LEU A 150 -1.04 16.37 0.10
CA LEU A 150 -0.28 17.50 -0.44
C LEU A 150 1.07 17.10 -1.02
N GLY A 151 1.41 15.81 -1.07
CA GLY A 151 2.70 15.37 -1.63
C GLY A 151 2.80 15.67 -3.13
N MET A 152 3.75 16.53 -3.50
CA MET A 152 3.88 17.06 -4.87
C MET A 152 4.96 16.35 -5.70
N ALA A 153 5.68 15.41 -5.10
CA ALA A 153 6.75 14.64 -5.71
C ALA A 153 6.84 13.25 -5.08
N GLY A 154 7.89 12.51 -5.43
CA GLY A 154 8.20 11.21 -4.88
C GLY A 154 7.73 10.04 -5.73
N PRO A 155 8.47 8.92 -5.73
CA PRO A 155 8.04 7.71 -6.39
C PRO A 155 6.84 7.10 -5.66
N ILE A 156 6.07 6.29 -6.39
CA ILE A 156 5.17 5.34 -5.75
C ILE A 156 5.97 4.07 -5.43
N SER A 157 5.75 3.50 -4.25
CA SER A 157 6.30 2.20 -3.84
C SER A 157 5.18 1.22 -3.54
N ILE A 158 5.33 -0.03 -3.98
CA ILE A 158 4.44 -1.15 -3.63
C ILE A 158 5.26 -2.14 -2.82
N GLY A 159 4.84 -2.38 -1.58
CA GLY A 159 5.51 -3.25 -0.62
C GLY A 159 6.57 -2.56 0.26
N MET A 160 6.62 -1.23 0.28
CA MET A 160 7.49 -0.43 1.15
C MET A 160 6.81 0.89 1.51
N TYR A 161 7.01 1.42 2.74
CA TYR A 161 6.33 2.65 3.18
C TYR A 161 7.22 3.83 3.60
N TYR A 162 8.52 3.64 3.88
CA TYR A 162 9.35 4.70 4.47
C TYR A 162 10.72 4.84 3.81
N ASP A 163 11.67 3.97 4.17
CA ASP A 163 13.05 3.99 3.70
C ASP A 163 13.44 2.62 3.16
N ASP A 164 14.42 2.56 2.24
CA ASP A 164 14.99 1.32 1.67
C ASP A 164 15.67 0.47 2.75
N SER A 165 14.83 -0.23 3.51
CA SER A 165 15.18 -0.96 4.71
C SER A 165 14.15 -2.05 4.93
N SER A 166 14.63 -3.19 5.42
CA SER A 166 13.76 -4.33 5.73
C SER A 166 12.68 -3.99 6.76
N PHE A 167 12.91 -3.01 7.64
CA PHE A 167 11.90 -2.54 8.59
C PHE A 167 10.64 -2.03 7.91
N SER A 168 10.76 -1.49 6.69
CA SER A 168 9.67 -0.83 5.97
C SER A 168 8.94 -1.74 4.98
N CYS A 169 9.45 -2.95 4.72
CA CYS A 169 8.97 -3.79 3.63
C CYS A 169 7.86 -4.77 4.03
N PHE A 170 7.02 -5.11 3.06
CA PHE A 170 6.07 -6.21 3.14
C PHE A 170 6.77 -7.57 3.21
N ASP A 171 6.08 -8.58 3.75
CA ASP A 171 6.49 -9.98 3.67
C ASP A 171 5.30 -10.86 3.27
N GLY A 172 5.31 -11.35 2.03
CA GLY A 172 4.18 -12.08 1.45
C GLY A 172 4.25 -12.27 -0.05
#